data_AF-A0A1U7CZI2-F1
#
_entry.id   AF-A0A1U7CZI2-F1
#
_cell.length_a   1.000
_cell.length_b   1.000
_cell.length_c   1.000
_cell.angle_alpha   90.00
_cell.angle_beta   90.00
_cell.angle_gamma   90.00
#
_symmetry.space_group_name_H-M   'P 1'
#
loop_
_entity.id
_entity.type
_entity.pdbx_description
1 polymer ?
#
loop_
_entity_poly.entity_id
_entity_poly.type
_entity_poly.pdbx_seq_one_letter_code
_entity_poly.pdbx_strand_id
1 'polypeptide(L)'
;MSDRLFAGESLGVGKALFSHNNKYAFVLQPDGNLVLYPNGSTHALWASGTSGEVYAAVLQQQDGNFVIYGPSGAVWASNTNGNQVAWLVMQDDGNVVIYRTDGIPIWATNTDNPGPLPMPGPSPAFCCTIVYGQDQGGGHLNQTIHEPNYAQAASTCENIRAQHGAAGYQVSSGNCP
;
A
#
# COMPACT_ATOMS: atom_id res chain seq x y z
N MET A 1 -8.31 17.00 -15.59
CA MET A 1 -8.17 15.80 -14.73
C MET A 1 -7.12 16.14 -13.68
N SER A 2 -7.34 15.77 -12.42
CA SER A 2 -6.37 16.02 -11.34
C SER A 2 -5.52 14.77 -11.11
N ASP A 3 -4.24 14.95 -10.80
CA ASP A 3 -3.32 13.89 -10.38
C ASP A 3 -3.21 13.79 -8.86
N ARG A 4 -3.77 14.75 -8.12
CA ARG A 4 -3.59 14.86 -6.67
C ARG A 4 -4.84 15.34 -5.94
N LEU A 5 -4.82 15.07 -4.62
CA LEU A 5 -5.67 15.69 -3.61
C LEU A 5 -4.77 16.49 -2.67
N PHE A 6 -5.16 17.72 -2.38
CA PHE A 6 -4.57 18.51 -1.31
C PHE A 6 -5.21 18.20 0.04
N ALA A 7 -4.51 18.56 1.12
CA ALA A 7 -5.05 18.42 2.47
C ALA A 7 -6.42 19.12 2.58
N GLY A 8 -7.42 18.38 3.09
CA GLY A 8 -8.81 18.81 3.19
C GLY A 8 -9.69 18.41 1.99
N GLU A 9 -9.11 17.93 0.90
CA GLU A 9 -9.87 17.49 -0.28
C GLU A 9 -10.33 16.03 -0.19
N SER A 10 -11.36 15.72 -0.97
CA SER A 10 -11.98 14.40 -1.03
C SER A 10 -12.11 13.90 -2.46
N LEU A 11 -11.88 12.60 -2.65
CA LEU A 11 -12.27 11.84 -3.82
C LEU A 11 -13.63 11.19 -3.58
N GLY A 12 -14.64 11.66 -4.31
CA GLY A 12 -15.98 11.08 -4.25
C GLY A 12 -16.11 9.77 -5.05
N VAL A 13 -17.19 9.05 -4.79
CA VAL A 13 -17.53 7.81 -5.51
C VAL A 13 -17.65 8.06 -7.02
N GLY A 14 -17.08 7.15 -7.81
CA GLY A 14 -17.01 7.23 -9.27
C GLY A 14 -16.01 8.27 -9.79
N LYS A 15 -15.20 8.89 -8.92
CA LYS A 15 -14.13 9.82 -9.30
C LYS A 15 -12.78 9.14 -9.24
N ALA A 16 -11.84 9.72 -9.99
CA ALA A 16 -10.49 9.21 -10.12
C ALA A 16 -9.47 10.35 -10.11
N LEU A 17 -8.28 10.04 -9.59
CA LEU A 17 -7.05 10.75 -9.91
C LEU A 17 -6.36 10.04 -11.07
N PHE A 18 -5.78 10.79 -11.98
CA PHE A 18 -5.03 10.25 -13.11
C PHE A 18 -3.58 10.71 -13.04
N SER A 19 -2.63 9.82 -13.29
CA SER A 19 -1.23 10.22 -13.43
C SER A 19 -1.10 11.26 -14.55
N HIS A 20 -0.08 12.11 -14.48
CA HIS A 20 0.14 13.18 -15.46
C HIS A 20 0.34 12.61 -16.88
N ASN A 21 1.02 11.47 -17.00
CA ASN A 21 1.19 10.71 -18.24
C ASN A 21 -0.04 9.88 -18.67
N ASN A 22 -1.12 9.93 -17.89
CA ASN A 22 -2.40 9.25 -18.13
C ASN A 22 -2.30 7.71 -18.23
N LYS A 23 -1.23 7.10 -17.69
CA LYS A 23 -1.03 5.65 -17.68
C LYS A 23 -1.60 4.95 -16.46
N TYR A 24 -1.96 5.69 -15.41
CA TYR A 24 -2.48 5.13 -14.17
C TYR A 24 -3.68 5.91 -13.67
N ALA A 25 -4.59 5.21 -13.02
CA ALA A 25 -5.78 5.79 -12.42
C ALA A 25 -5.98 5.24 -11.01
N PHE A 26 -6.22 6.14 -10.06
CA PHE A 26 -6.60 5.81 -8.69
C PHE A 26 -8.07 6.20 -8.47
N VAL A 27 -8.94 5.19 -8.38
CA VAL A 27 -10.39 5.33 -8.57
C VAL A 27 -11.13 4.87 -7.33
N LEU A 28 -12.00 5.72 -6.79
CA LEU A 28 -13.01 5.26 -5.83
C LEU A 28 -14.21 4.73 -6.62
N GLN A 29 -14.34 3.42 -6.69
CA GLN A 29 -15.33 2.76 -7.53
C GLN A 29 -16.76 2.88 -6.97
N PRO A 30 -17.79 2.74 -7.81
CA PRO A 30 -19.19 2.77 -7.37
C PRO A 30 -19.58 1.70 -6.34
N ASP A 31 -18.83 0.60 -6.27
CA ASP A 31 -19.02 -0.48 -5.30
C ASP A 31 -18.35 -0.19 -3.93
N GLY A 32 -17.74 1.00 -3.80
CA GLY A 32 -17.07 1.47 -2.60
C GLY A 32 -15.60 1.12 -2.50
N ASN A 33 -15.03 0.35 -3.43
CA ASN A 33 -13.62 -0.02 -3.39
C ASN A 33 -12.73 1.09 -3.97
N LEU A 34 -11.71 1.52 -3.22
CA LEU A 34 -10.66 2.38 -3.76
C LEU A 34 -9.55 1.53 -4.38
N VAL A 35 -9.29 1.71 -5.69
CA VAL A 35 -8.45 0.82 -6.48
C VAL A 35 -7.52 1.58 -7.42
N LEU A 36 -6.29 1.09 -7.57
CA LEU A 36 -5.28 1.58 -8.49
C LEU A 36 -5.18 0.64 -9.70
N TYR A 37 -5.29 1.20 -10.90
CA TYR A 37 -5.15 0.48 -12.17
C TYR A 37 -4.11 1.12 -13.08
N PRO A 38 -3.47 0.34 -13.97
CA PRO A 38 -3.04 0.88 -15.26
C PRO A 38 -4.29 1.39 -16.00
N ASN A 39 -4.23 2.60 -16.53
CA ASN A 39 -5.38 3.24 -17.15
C ASN A 39 -5.89 2.42 -18.35
N GLY A 40 -7.20 2.13 -18.37
CA GLY A 40 -7.82 1.27 -19.37
C GLY A 40 -7.69 -0.24 -19.13
N SER A 41 -7.03 -0.67 -18.04
CA SER A 41 -6.95 -2.08 -17.63
C SER A 41 -8.02 -2.42 -16.58
N THR A 42 -8.41 -3.69 -16.53
CA THR A 42 -9.24 -4.27 -15.45
C THR A 42 -8.41 -4.98 -14.39
N HIS A 43 -7.09 -5.10 -14.58
CA HIS A 43 -6.17 -5.71 -13.63
C HIS A 43 -5.66 -4.66 -12.63
N ALA A 44 -6.09 -4.77 -11.37
CA ALA A 44 -5.68 -3.86 -10.30
C ALA A 44 -4.22 -4.09 -9.88
N LEU A 45 -3.47 -3.02 -9.65
CA LEU A 45 -2.14 -3.09 -9.01
C LEU A 45 -2.25 -3.07 -7.49
N TRP A 46 -3.25 -2.35 -6.97
CA TRP A 46 -3.52 -2.22 -5.55
C TRP A 46 -5.01 -1.98 -5.33
N ALA A 47 -5.55 -2.47 -4.22
CA ALA A 47 -6.91 -2.18 -3.78
C ALA A 47 -6.97 -2.02 -2.26
N SER A 48 -7.84 -1.13 -1.79
CA SER A 48 -8.09 -0.93 -0.37
C SER A 48 -8.79 -2.13 0.31
N GLY A 49 -9.42 -2.99 -0.50
CA GLY A 49 -10.23 -4.11 0.01
C GLY A 49 -11.54 -3.66 0.64
N THR A 50 -11.94 -2.40 0.41
CA THR A 50 -13.23 -1.88 0.85
C THR A 50 -14.31 -2.27 -0.14
N SER A 51 -15.51 -2.54 0.34
CA SER A 51 -16.68 -2.80 -0.50
C SER A 51 -17.94 -2.49 0.29
N GLY A 52 -19.00 -2.10 -0.41
CA GLY A 52 -20.25 -1.65 0.19
C GLY A 52 -20.41 -0.13 0.16
N GLU A 53 -21.32 0.38 0.98
CA GLU A 53 -21.63 1.81 0.97
C GLU A 53 -20.44 2.64 1.50
N VAL A 54 -19.85 3.42 0.61
CA VAL A 54 -18.79 4.40 0.89
C VAL A 54 -19.25 5.76 0.34
N TYR A 55 -18.89 6.82 1.05
CA TYR A 55 -19.23 8.19 0.67
C TYR A 55 -18.08 8.89 -0.05
N ALA A 56 -16.88 8.81 0.52
CA ALA A 56 -15.69 9.45 -0.04
C ALA A 56 -14.40 8.90 0.60
N ALA A 57 -13.30 9.06 -0.13
CA ALA A 57 -11.95 9.02 0.42
C ALA A 57 -11.46 10.45 0.66
N VAL A 58 -10.97 10.76 1.84
CA VAL A 58 -10.67 12.14 2.26
C VAL A 58 -9.24 12.21 2.78
N LEU A 59 -8.47 13.19 2.29
CA LEU A 59 -7.17 13.51 2.86
C LEU A 59 -7.38 14.51 4.01
N GLN A 60 -7.42 14.02 5.23
CA GLN A 60 -7.74 14.81 6.41
C GLN A 60 -6.62 15.81 6.72
N GLN A 61 -6.96 17.10 6.71
CA GLN A 61 -6.01 18.16 7.01
C GLN A 61 -5.58 18.18 8.48
N GLN A 62 -6.48 17.87 9.41
CA GLN A 62 -6.24 18.05 10.85
C GLN A 62 -5.29 17.01 11.43
N ASP A 63 -5.40 15.74 11.02
CA ASP A 63 -4.57 14.65 11.53
C ASP A 63 -3.56 14.13 10.51
N GLY A 64 -3.70 14.47 9.23
CA GLY A 64 -2.83 14.00 8.16
C GLY A 64 -3.13 12.60 7.65
N ASN A 65 -4.30 12.07 7.96
CA ASN A 65 -4.70 10.72 7.59
C ASN A 65 -5.47 10.71 6.27
N PHE A 66 -5.23 9.71 5.41
CA PHE A 66 -6.08 9.47 4.24
C PHE A 66 -7.07 8.37 4.57
N VAL A 67 -8.37 8.70 4.57
CA VAL A 67 -9.41 7.86 5.17
C VAL A 67 -10.57 7.67 4.21
N ILE A 68 -11.03 6.44 4.06
CA ILE A 68 -12.27 6.10 3.35
C ILE A 68 -13.40 6.06 4.39
N TYR A 69 -14.48 6.79 4.13
CA TYR A 69 -15.65 6.86 5.02
C TYR A 69 -16.88 6.21 4.40
N GLY A 70 -17.59 5.42 5.21
CA GLY A 70 -18.93 4.92 4.92
C GLY A 70 -19.97 5.40 5.95
N PRO A 71 -21.19 4.84 5.94
CA PRO A 71 -22.30 5.23 6.80
C PRO A 71 -21.98 5.19 8.30
N SER A 72 -21.18 4.21 8.72
CA SER A 72 -20.84 3.97 10.13
C SER A 72 -19.51 4.62 10.56
N GLY A 73 -18.91 5.45 9.70
CA GLY A 73 -17.62 6.09 9.94
C GLY A 73 -16.50 5.56 9.04
N ALA A 74 -15.26 5.62 9.53
CA ALA A 74 -14.08 5.20 8.78
C ALA A 74 -14.08 3.68 8.51
N VAL A 75 -13.93 3.29 7.25
CA VAL A 75 -13.85 1.88 6.81
C VAL A 75 -12.43 1.45 6.45
N TRP A 76 -11.55 2.41 6.15
CA TRP A 76 -10.14 2.19 5.89
C TRP A 76 -9.36 3.48 6.14
N ALA A 77 -8.08 3.37 6.52
CA ALA A 77 -7.18 4.50 6.67
C ALA A 77 -5.73 4.15 6.28
N SER A 78 -4.97 5.15 5.83
CA SER A 78 -3.53 5.04 5.55
C SER A 78 -2.67 4.94 6.82
N ASN A 79 -3.27 5.22 7.99
CA ASN A 79 -2.61 5.26 9.31
C ASN A 79 -1.45 6.26 9.36
N THR A 80 -1.60 7.39 8.66
CA THR A 80 -0.61 8.49 8.65
C THR A 80 -0.94 9.59 9.65
N ASN A 81 -1.87 9.35 10.58
CA ASN A 81 -2.29 10.32 11.58
C ASN A 81 -1.12 10.84 12.43
N GLY A 82 -1.19 12.10 12.84
CA GLY A 82 -0.13 12.80 13.57
C GLY A 82 0.92 13.48 12.67
N ASN A 83 0.72 13.47 11.35
CA ASN A 83 1.60 14.14 10.39
C ASN A 83 0.94 15.37 9.78
N GLN A 84 1.74 16.39 9.47
CA GLN A 84 1.26 17.53 8.68
C GLN A 84 1.27 17.16 7.20
N VAL A 85 0.13 16.70 6.69
CA VAL A 85 0.01 16.30 5.29
C VAL A 85 -0.16 17.50 4.37
N ALA A 86 0.35 17.40 3.15
CA ALA A 86 0.19 18.42 2.12
C ALA A 86 -0.63 17.91 0.94
N TRP A 87 -0.29 16.74 0.40
CA TRP A 87 -1.03 16.16 -0.72
C TRP A 87 -0.87 14.63 -0.82
N LEU A 88 -1.82 14.00 -1.49
CA LEU A 88 -1.75 12.65 -2.04
C LEU A 88 -1.68 12.76 -3.56
N VAL A 89 -0.78 12.03 -4.22
CA VAL A 89 -0.58 12.12 -5.68
C VAL A 89 -0.49 10.74 -6.34
N MET A 90 -1.15 10.59 -7.49
CA MET A 90 -0.97 9.49 -8.43
C MET A 90 0.22 9.82 -9.34
N GLN A 91 1.34 9.16 -9.11
CA GLN A 91 2.60 9.41 -9.81
C GLN A 91 2.66 8.69 -11.17
N ASP A 92 3.54 9.18 -12.03
CA ASP A 92 3.74 8.67 -13.39
C ASP A 92 4.43 7.30 -13.45
N ASP A 93 5.02 6.85 -12.34
CA ASP A 93 5.68 5.55 -12.16
C ASP A 93 4.71 4.43 -11.74
N GLY A 94 3.46 4.76 -11.46
CA GLY A 94 2.44 3.82 -10.99
C GLY A 94 2.27 3.76 -9.49
N ASN A 95 2.92 4.63 -8.71
CA ASN A 95 2.76 4.71 -7.26
C ASN A 95 1.77 5.80 -6.84
N VAL A 96 1.01 5.55 -5.77
CA VAL A 96 0.22 6.60 -5.09
C VAL A 96 0.89 6.90 -3.76
N VAL A 97 1.26 8.16 -3.55
CA VAL A 97 2.09 8.57 -2.40
C VAL A 97 1.45 9.73 -1.65
N ILE A 98 1.52 9.67 -0.32
CA ILE A 98 1.14 10.78 0.57
C ILE A 98 2.40 11.51 1.01
N TYR A 99 2.41 12.82 0.81
CA TYR A 99 3.50 13.71 1.20
C TYR A 99 3.10 14.67 2.31
N ARG A 100 4.05 14.90 3.21
CA ARG A 100 4.00 15.97 4.20
C ARG A 100 4.26 17.35 3.58
N THR A 101 4.02 18.40 4.37
CA THR A 101 4.34 19.80 4.02
C THR A 101 5.82 20.07 3.80
N ASP A 102 6.70 19.26 4.38
CA ASP A 102 8.16 19.30 4.16
C ASP A 102 8.62 18.42 2.98
N GLY A 103 7.69 17.83 2.23
CA GLY A 103 7.99 17.00 1.06
C GLY A 103 8.43 15.57 1.38
N ILE A 104 8.37 15.14 2.65
CA ILE A 104 8.71 13.77 3.04
C ILE A 104 7.52 12.83 2.72
N PRO A 105 7.75 11.71 2.00
CA PRO A 105 6.72 10.69 1.79
C PRO A 105 6.49 9.91 3.09
N ILE A 106 5.22 9.71 3.45
CA ILE A 106 4.82 9.02 4.70
C ILE A 106 4.00 7.76 4.47
N TRP A 107 3.53 7.54 3.25
CA TRP A 107 2.79 6.36 2.85
C TRP A 107 2.83 6.20 1.33
N ALA A 108 2.83 4.97 0.85
CA ALA A 108 2.78 4.64 -0.57
C ALA A 108 2.01 3.33 -0.82
N THR A 109 1.47 3.16 -2.03
CA THR A 109 0.91 1.87 -2.48
C THR A 109 1.98 0.83 -2.79
N ASN A 110 3.24 1.25 -2.99
CA ASN A 110 4.38 0.42 -3.38
C ASN A 110 4.12 -0.35 -4.67
N THR A 111 3.53 0.35 -5.65
CA THR A 111 3.17 -0.16 -6.98
C THR A 111 4.01 0.47 -8.09
N ASP A 112 5.06 1.21 -7.73
CA ASP A 112 6.07 1.62 -8.68
C ASP A 112 6.65 0.37 -9.35
N ASN A 113 6.57 0.35 -10.68
CA ASN A 113 7.24 -0.68 -11.46
C ASN A 113 8.76 -0.52 -11.18
N PRO A 114 9.51 -1.56 -10.75
CA PRO A 114 10.90 -1.42 -10.35
C PRO A 114 11.80 -1.20 -11.58
N GLY A 115 11.80 0.03 -12.10
CA GLY A 115 12.91 0.57 -12.87
C GLY A 115 13.98 1.07 -11.91
N PRO A 116 15.28 0.97 -12.26
CA PRO A 116 16.36 1.12 -11.29
C PRO A 116 16.57 2.60 -10.93
N LEU A 117 15.88 3.09 -9.90
CA LEU A 117 16.35 4.20 -9.08
C LEU A 117 16.12 3.91 -7.60
N PRO A 118 17.10 4.20 -6.73
CA PRO A 118 16.97 4.02 -5.31
C PRO A 118 16.32 5.26 -4.71
N MET A 119 15.16 5.15 -4.06
CA MET A 119 14.81 6.10 -3.00
C MET A 119 14.19 5.42 -1.77
N PRO A 120 14.66 5.79 -0.56
CA PRO A 120 14.20 5.25 0.70
C PRO A 120 12.96 6.00 1.19
N GLY A 121 11.88 5.26 1.44
CA GLY A 121 10.71 5.69 2.20
C GLY A 121 10.20 4.49 3.02
N PRO A 122 9.65 4.70 4.21
CA PRO A 122 9.36 3.60 5.13
C PRO A 122 8.18 2.79 4.60
N SER A 123 8.46 1.60 4.05
CA SER A 123 7.44 0.57 3.87
C SER A 123 6.92 0.16 5.24
N PRO A 124 5.61 -0.14 5.41
CA PRO A 124 5.25 -1.22 6.30
C PRO A 124 5.80 -2.50 5.65
N ALA A 125 7.08 -2.80 5.92
CA ALA A 125 7.73 -4.00 5.42
C ALA A 125 6.98 -5.20 6.00
N PHE A 126 6.26 -5.93 5.15
CA PHE A 126 5.81 -7.26 5.52
C PHE A 126 6.96 -8.19 5.21
N CYS A 127 7.35 -9.00 6.19
CA CYS A 127 8.44 -9.93 5.99
C CYS A 127 8.02 -11.36 6.19
N CYS A 128 8.44 -12.16 5.24
CA CYS A 128 8.41 -13.60 5.33
C CYS A 128 9.68 -14.08 6.04
N THR A 129 9.52 -14.77 7.16
CA THR A 129 10.58 -15.48 7.87
C THR A 129 10.34 -16.97 7.76
N ILE A 130 11.26 -17.69 7.13
CA ILE A 130 11.18 -19.15 7.00
C ILE A 130 11.92 -19.80 8.16
N VAL A 131 11.25 -20.74 8.84
CA VAL A 131 11.84 -21.54 9.90
C VAL A 131 12.25 -22.89 9.31
N TYR A 132 13.50 -22.98 8.90
CA TYR A 132 14.15 -24.27 8.68
C TYR A 132 14.47 -24.85 10.07
N GLY A 133 14.10 -26.10 10.33
CA GLY A 133 14.32 -26.72 11.64
C GLY A 133 15.78 -26.62 12.10
N GLN A 134 16.01 -26.72 13.41
CA GLN A 134 17.35 -26.56 14.00
C GLN A 134 18.38 -27.48 13.32
N ASP A 135 19.47 -26.89 12.83
CA ASP A 135 20.65 -27.63 12.48
C ASP A 135 21.44 -28.00 13.75
N GLN A 136 22.29 -29.02 13.64
CA GLN A 136 23.07 -29.61 14.75
C GLN A 136 24.12 -28.64 15.35
N GLY A 137 24.13 -27.37 14.92
CA GLY A 137 25.01 -26.29 15.40
C GLY A 137 24.28 -25.16 16.14
N GLY A 138 22.95 -25.22 16.27
CA GLY A 138 22.17 -24.22 17.03
C GLY A 138 21.91 -22.90 16.28
N GLY A 139 22.06 -22.87 14.95
CA GLY A 139 21.81 -21.69 14.14
C GLY A 139 20.46 -21.77 13.42
N HIS A 140 19.56 -20.84 13.69
CA HIS A 140 18.37 -20.68 12.83
C HIS A 140 18.79 -20.01 11.52
N LEU A 141 18.73 -20.72 10.39
CA LEU A 141 18.90 -20.13 9.05
C LEU A 141 17.66 -19.31 8.68
N ASN A 142 17.46 -18.16 9.32
CA ASN A 142 16.33 -17.30 9.01
C ASN A 142 16.65 -16.50 7.74
N GLN A 143 15.89 -16.73 6.66
CA GLN A 143 15.88 -15.84 5.51
C GLN A 143 14.69 -14.89 5.64
N THR A 144 14.97 -13.59 5.69
CA THR A 144 13.97 -12.52 5.71
C THR A 144 13.76 -11.98 4.30
N ILE A 145 12.55 -12.08 3.77
CA ILE A 145 12.18 -11.53 2.46
C ILE A 145 11.17 -10.42 2.68
N HIS A 146 11.45 -9.24 2.11
CA HIS A 146 10.61 -8.05 2.21
C HIS A 146 9.59 -8.04 1.07
N GLU A 147 8.32 -7.84 1.42
CA GLU A 147 7.18 -7.95 0.51
C GLU A 147 6.26 -6.74 0.67
N PRO A 148 5.63 -6.28 -0.42
CA PRO A 148 4.90 -5.00 -0.45
C PRO A 148 3.59 -5.04 0.36
N ASN A 149 3.05 -6.23 0.63
CA ASN A 149 1.85 -6.43 1.43
C ASN A 149 1.82 -7.83 2.09
N TYR A 150 0.95 -8.02 3.08
CA TYR A 150 0.80 -9.28 3.83
C TYR A 150 0.44 -10.47 2.93
N ALA A 151 -0.44 -10.30 1.95
CA ALA A 151 -0.89 -11.40 1.08
C ALA A 151 0.25 -11.93 0.21
N GLN A 152 1.09 -11.02 -0.30
CA GLN A 152 2.30 -11.36 -1.04
C GLN A 152 3.34 -12.01 -0.13
N ALA A 153 3.54 -11.47 1.08
CA ALA A 153 4.40 -12.09 2.09
C ALA A 153 3.99 -13.52 2.45
N ALA A 154 2.68 -13.76 2.61
CA ALA A 154 2.13 -15.08 2.88
C ALA A 154 2.33 -16.04 1.70
N SER A 155 2.05 -15.60 0.47
CA SER A 155 2.22 -16.43 -0.73
C SER A 155 3.70 -16.79 -0.97
N THR A 156 4.61 -15.83 -0.82
CA THR A 156 6.06 -16.06 -0.91
C THR A 156 6.51 -17.09 0.13
N CYS A 157 6.04 -16.94 1.37
CA CYS A 157 6.33 -17.88 2.46
C CYS A 157 5.86 -19.31 2.19
N GLU A 158 4.65 -19.46 1.65
CA GLU A 158 4.09 -20.77 1.31
C GLU A 158 4.88 -21.44 0.19
N ASN A 159 5.26 -20.68 -0.84
CA ASN A 159 6.05 -21.20 -1.96
C ASN A 159 7.43 -21.68 -1.50
N ILE A 160 8.12 -20.91 -0.66
CA ILE A 160 9.46 -21.26 -0.18
C ILE A 160 9.40 -22.45 0.78
N ARG A 161 8.43 -22.48 1.69
CA ARG A 161 8.18 -23.65 2.56
C ARG A 161 7.99 -24.92 1.72
N ALA A 162 7.20 -24.84 0.65
CA ALA A 162 6.92 -25.97 -0.23
C ALA A 162 8.15 -26.42 -1.03
N GLN A 163 8.96 -25.49 -1.51
CA GLN A 163 10.15 -25.79 -2.32
C GLN A 163 11.32 -26.34 -1.50
N HIS A 164 11.49 -25.86 -0.27
CA HIS A 164 12.67 -26.16 0.56
C HIS A 164 12.38 -27.05 1.78
N GLY A 165 11.12 -27.50 1.95
CA GLY A 165 10.75 -28.41 3.04
C GLY A 165 10.88 -27.79 4.44
N ALA A 166 10.63 -26.48 4.57
CA ALA A 166 10.72 -25.79 5.85
C ALA A 166 9.66 -26.28 6.86
N ALA A 167 10.00 -26.23 8.16
CA ALA A 167 9.11 -26.68 9.23
C ALA A 167 7.91 -25.73 9.43
N GLY A 168 8.10 -24.44 9.12
CA GLY A 168 7.06 -23.42 9.20
C GLY A 168 7.52 -22.09 8.63
N TYR A 169 6.61 -21.11 8.62
CA TYR A 169 6.89 -19.74 8.22
C TYR A 169 6.16 -18.75 9.13
N GLN A 170 6.65 -17.52 9.21
CA GLN A 170 5.99 -16.41 9.88
C GLN A 170 5.94 -15.21 8.95
N VAL A 171 4.80 -14.51 8.94
CA VAL A 171 4.65 -13.22 8.27
C VAL A 171 4.55 -12.15 9.35
N SER A 172 5.47 -11.21 9.35
CA SER A 172 5.50 -10.10 10.32
C SER A 172 5.31 -8.76 9.61
N SER A 173 4.69 -7.79 10.25
CA SER A 173 4.57 -6.42 9.75
C SER A 173 5.43 -5.45 10.56
N GLY A 174 6.06 -4.49 9.88
CA GLY A 174 6.72 -3.34 10.51
C GLY A 174 8.19 -3.55 10.87
N ASN A 175 8.50 -4.51 11.74
CA ASN A 175 9.89 -4.79 12.17
C ASN A 175 10.34 -6.18 11.69
N CYS A 176 11.07 -6.18 10.58
CA CYS A 176 11.70 -7.37 10.05
C CYS A 176 13.14 -7.50 10.59
N PRO A 177 13.57 -8.70 11.02
CA PRO A 177 14.94 -8.95 11.47
C PRO A 177 15.95 -9.07 10.31
#